data_AF-A0A6M0JVG2-F1
#
_entry.id   AF-A0A6M0JVG2-F1
#
_cell.length_a   1.000
_cell.length_b   1.000
_cell.length_c   1.000
_cell.angle_alpha   90.00
_cell.angle_beta   90.00
_cell.angle_gamma   90.00
#
_symmetry.space_group_name_H-M   'P 1'
#
loop_
_entity.id
_entity.type
_entity.pdbx_description
1 polymer ?
#
loop_
_entity_poly.entity_id
_entity_poly.type
_entity_poly.pdbx_seq_one_letter_code
_entity_poly.pdbx_strand_id
1 'polypeptide(L)'
;MPEPKTRGRKPTGNALTGAERQRRYMERLKAGVNVVNVVTDANRAETLERELAQAKRTIAQLQQQLGAREHLIEQMTRDQRLADEAMTSTCEHRDQLSRIVAKLEARLRGQEGATRRAERECKILALRLAGTSTRGIGRELGISDSAVRNALLRHGVG
;
A
#
# COMPACT_ATOMS: atom_id res chain seq x y z
N MET A 1 -70.56 59.71 77.30
CA MET A 1 -71.01 58.83 76.20
C MET A 1 -70.12 59.08 75.00
N PRO A 2 -69.40 58.07 74.45
CA PRO A 2 -68.46 58.28 73.35
C PRO A 2 -69.18 58.28 71.98
N GLU A 3 -68.82 59.24 71.13
CA GLU A 3 -69.36 59.39 69.77
C GLU A 3 -68.87 58.28 68.81
N PRO A 4 -69.68 57.87 67.83
CA PRO A 4 -69.32 56.78 66.92
C PRO A 4 -68.26 57.22 65.89
N LYS A 5 -67.19 56.43 65.75
CA LYS A 5 -66.13 56.63 64.74
C LYS A 5 -66.73 56.58 63.32
N THR A 6 -66.62 57.70 62.60
CA THR A 6 -66.98 57.82 61.19
C THR A 6 -66.11 56.90 60.34
N ARG A 7 -66.71 55.86 59.75
CA ARG A 7 -66.05 55.05 58.72
C ARG A 7 -65.85 55.93 57.48
N GLY A 8 -64.59 56.14 57.11
CA GLY A 8 -64.20 56.94 55.94
C GLY A 8 -64.89 56.48 54.66
N ARG A 9 -65.15 57.45 53.77
CA ARG A 9 -65.78 57.28 52.46
C ARG A 9 -65.05 56.20 51.64
N LYS A 10 -65.80 55.26 51.05
CA LYS A 10 -65.25 54.34 50.05
C LYS A 10 -64.68 55.17 48.89
N PRO A 11 -63.48 54.85 48.38
CA PRO A 11 -62.88 55.61 47.30
C PRO A 11 -63.78 55.54 46.06
N THR A 12 -64.34 56.69 45.69
CA THR A 12 -65.04 56.91 44.42
C THR A 12 -63.98 57.18 43.36
N GLY A 13 -63.75 56.18 42.53
CA GLY A 13 -62.82 56.22 41.42
C GLY A 13 -62.63 54.80 40.92
N ASN A 14 -62.36 54.65 39.63
CA ASN A 14 -62.19 53.39 38.90
C ASN A 14 -60.92 52.62 39.34
N ALA A 15 -60.66 52.57 40.64
CA ALA A 15 -59.51 51.95 41.26
C ALA A 15 -59.75 50.44 41.32
N LEU A 16 -59.01 49.72 40.48
CA LEU A 16 -58.97 48.25 40.49
C LEU A 16 -58.89 47.72 41.92
N THR A 17 -59.65 46.67 42.21
CA THR A 17 -59.56 45.98 43.50
C THR A 17 -58.18 45.32 43.63
N GLY A 18 -57.75 45.05 44.88
CA GLY A 18 -56.47 44.36 45.12
C GLY A 18 -56.37 43.03 44.38
N ALA A 19 -57.48 42.28 44.30
CA ALA A 19 -57.56 41.03 43.57
C ALA A 19 -57.40 41.20 42.05
N GLU A 20 -58.01 42.23 41.45
CA GLU A 20 -57.87 42.49 40.01
C GLU A 20 -56.47 43.00 39.65
N ARG A 21 -55.85 43.81 40.52
CA ARG A 21 -54.43 44.19 40.36
C ARG A 21 -53.53 42.97 40.36
N GLN A 22 -53.77 42.02 41.26
CA GLN A 22 -52.98 40.81 41.37
C GLN A 22 -53.18 39.86 40.18
N ARG A 23 -54.42 39.72 39.66
CA ARG A 23 -54.69 38.98 38.42
C ARG A 23 -53.94 39.58 37.23
N ARG A 24 -54.04 40.89 37.02
CA ARG A 24 -53.31 41.59 35.93
C ARG A 24 -51.79 41.54 36.07
N TYR A 25 -51.28 41.43 37.28
CA TYR A 25 -49.85 41.23 37.52
C TYR A 25 -49.41 39.82 37.12
N MET A 26 -50.16 38.79 37.53
CA MET A 26 -49.88 37.40 37.17
C MET A 26 -50.04 37.13 35.67
N GLU A 27 -51.01 37.77 35.00
CA GLU A 27 -51.15 37.69 33.53
C GLU A 27 -49.96 38.31 32.81
N ARG A 28 -49.44 39.46 33.28
CA ARG A 28 -48.23 40.07 32.73
C ARG A 28 -46.99 39.20 32.92
N LEU A 29 -46.85 38.56 34.09
CA LEU A 29 -45.77 37.62 34.33
C LEU A 29 -45.85 36.38 33.42
N LYS A 30 -47.04 35.78 33.27
CA LYS A 30 -47.24 34.64 32.36
C LYS A 30 -46.97 35.00 30.90
N ALA A 31 -47.45 36.16 30.45
CA ALA A 31 -47.18 36.66 29.11
C ALA A 31 -45.68 36.90 28.88
N GLY A 32 -44.99 37.49 29.87
CA GLY A 32 -43.55 37.70 29.82
C GLY A 32 -42.76 36.38 29.74
N VAL A 33 -43.13 35.37 30.53
CA VAL A 33 -42.50 34.04 30.50
C VAL A 33 -42.71 33.35 29.15
N ASN A 34 -43.92 33.42 28.58
CA ASN A 34 -44.19 32.84 27.27
C ASN A 34 -43.37 33.50 26.15
N VAL A 35 -43.19 34.82 26.19
CA VAL A 35 -42.36 35.54 25.22
C VAL A 35 -40.89 35.14 25.36
N VAL A 36 -40.38 35.04 26.60
CA VAL A 36 -39.00 34.58 26.86
C VAL A 36 -38.80 33.16 26.32
N ASN A 37 -39.73 32.25 26.59
CA ASN A 37 -39.65 30.87 26.11
C ASN A 37 -39.65 30.78 24.58
N VAL A 38 -40.52 31.54 23.90
CA VAL A 38 -40.57 31.57 22.42
C VAL A 38 -39.26 32.12 21.83
N VAL A 39 -38.69 33.16 22.43
CA VAL A 39 -37.40 33.72 21.98
C VAL A 39 -36.25 32.73 22.22
N THR A 40 -36.24 32.03 23.36
CA THR A 40 -35.22 31.01 23.63
C THR A 40 -35.34 29.81 22.69
N ASP A 41 -36.55 29.37 22.36
CA ASP A 41 -36.78 28.25 21.45
C ASP A 41 -36.42 28.62 20.01
N ALA A 42 -36.74 29.84 19.57
CA ALA A 42 -36.35 30.35 18.26
C ALA A 42 -34.83 30.49 18.12
N ASN A 43 -34.16 31.04 19.13
CA ASN A 43 -32.69 31.14 19.14
C ASN A 43 -32.04 29.75 19.11
N ARG A 44 -32.63 28.78 19.84
CA ARG A 44 -32.14 27.40 19.87
C ARG A 44 -32.34 26.70 18.53
N ALA A 45 -33.49 26.89 17.87
CA ALA A 45 -33.75 26.38 16.53
C ALA A 45 -32.75 26.96 15.52
N GLU A 46 -32.50 28.27 15.56
CA GLU A 46 -31.53 28.91 14.66
C GLU A 46 -30.10 28.39 14.87
N THR A 47 -29.68 28.15 16.12
CA THR A 47 -28.37 27.50 16.38
C THR A 47 -28.29 26.09 15.82
N LEU A 48 -29.33 25.27 15.99
CA LEU A 48 -29.36 23.90 15.48
C LEU A 48 -29.39 23.87 13.94
N GLU A 49 -30.08 24.80 13.29
CA GLU A 49 -30.07 24.93 11.83
C GLU A 49 -28.67 25.26 11.28
N ARG A 50 -27.95 26.16 11.96
CA ARG A 50 -26.56 26.49 11.60
C ARG A 50 -25.62 25.30 11.79
N GLU A 51 -25.74 24.59 12.90
CA GLU A 51 -24.96 23.37 13.17
C GLU A 51 -25.25 22.28 12.14
N LEU A 52 -26.51 22.08 11.78
CA LEU A 52 -26.93 21.09 10.78
C LEU A 52 -26.43 21.47 9.38
N ALA A 53 -26.47 22.75 9.03
CA ALA A 53 -25.88 23.25 7.78
C ALA A 53 -24.36 23.05 7.74
N GLN A 54 -23.67 23.28 8.86
CA GLN A 54 -22.24 23.05 8.99
C GLN A 54 -21.90 21.57 8.89
N ALA A 55 -22.64 20.70 9.58
CA ALA A 55 -22.48 19.25 9.51
C ALA A 55 -22.69 18.73 8.07
N LYS A 56 -23.71 19.21 7.35
CA LYS A 56 -23.93 18.88 5.94
C LYS A 56 -22.75 19.27 5.05
N ARG A 57 -22.16 20.45 5.26
CA ARG A 57 -20.97 20.89 4.52
C ARG A 57 -19.77 19.99 4.82
N THR A 58 -19.55 19.64 6.08
CA THR A 58 -18.47 18.72 6.48
C THR A 58 -18.65 17.34 5.85
N ILE A 59 -19.87 16.79 5.86
CA ILE A 59 -20.18 15.51 5.22
C ILE A 59 -19.88 15.56 3.72
N ALA A 60 -20.31 16.62 3.01
CA ALA A 60 -20.05 16.77 1.60
C ALA A 60 -18.54 16.85 1.28
N GLN A 61 -17.76 17.58 2.10
CA GLN A 61 -16.30 17.64 1.97
C GLN A 61 -15.64 16.27 2.21
N LEU A 62 -16.09 15.54 3.23
CA LEU A 62 -15.56 14.20 3.52
C LEU A 62 -15.90 13.22 2.40
N GLN A 63 -17.10 13.28 1.82
CA GLN A 63 -17.48 12.45 0.67
C GLN A 63 -16.60 12.74 -0.56
N GLN A 64 -16.31 14.02 -0.83
CA GLN A 64 -15.42 14.39 -1.92
C GLN A 64 -13.99 13.87 -1.69
N GLN A 65 -13.47 13.99 -0.46
CA GLN A 65 -12.16 13.43 -0.11
C GLN A 65 -12.13 11.90 -0.20
N LEU A 66 -13.24 11.24 0.15
CA LEU A 66 -13.36 9.79 0.08
C LEU A 66 -13.28 9.32 -1.38
N GLY A 67 -14.04 9.94 -2.28
CA GLY A 67 -13.97 9.62 -3.72
C GLY A 67 -12.59 9.88 -4.34
N ALA A 68 -11.90 10.94 -3.92
CA ALA A 68 -10.52 11.21 -4.37
C ALA A 68 -9.54 10.12 -3.90
N ARG A 69 -9.71 9.63 -2.66
CA ARG A 69 -8.89 8.53 -2.11
C ARG A 69 -9.20 7.20 -2.79
N GLU A 70 -10.47 6.89 -3.04
CA GLU A 70 -10.86 5.69 -3.78
C GLU A 70 -10.22 5.68 -5.16
N HIS A 71 -10.25 6.81 -5.86
CA HIS A 71 -9.60 6.91 -7.17
C HIS A 71 -8.08 6.71 -7.09
N LEU A 72 -7.43 7.27 -6.07
CA LEU A 72 -6.00 7.06 -5.84
C LEU A 72 -5.68 5.58 -5.54
N ILE A 73 -6.49 4.91 -4.74
CA ILE A 73 -6.33 3.49 -4.43
C ILE A 73 -6.47 2.65 -5.71
N GLU A 74 -7.44 2.96 -6.57
CA GLU A 74 -7.59 2.28 -7.85
C GLU A 74 -6.36 2.46 -8.75
N GLN A 75 -5.82 3.68 -8.84
CA GLN A 75 -4.61 3.96 -9.61
C GLN A 75 -3.41 3.18 -9.06
N MET A 76 -3.16 3.25 -7.75
CA MET A 76 -2.08 2.49 -7.11
C MET A 76 -2.23 0.98 -7.30
N THR A 77 -3.46 0.47 -7.27
CA THR A 77 -3.72 -0.95 -7.50
C THR A 77 -3.40 -1.36 -8.94
N ARG A 78 -3.70 -0.50 -9.93
CA ARG A 78 -3.32 -0.74 -11.33
C ARG A 78 -1.81 -0.70 -11.50
N ASP A 79 -1.15 0.31 -10.94
CA ASP A 79 0.30 0.46 -11.01
C ASP A 79 1.03 -0.72 -10.37
N GLN A 80 0.53 -1.20 -9.23
CA GLN A 80 1.07 -2.39 -8.58
C GLN A 80 0.96 -3.64 -9.45
N ARG A 81 -0.18 -3.86 -10.12
CA ARG A 81 -0.33 -4.98 -11.06
C ARG A 81 0.65 -4.90 -12.24
N LEU A 82 0.81 -3.72 -12.82
CA LEU A 82 1.77 -3.50 -13.90
C LEU A 82 3.21 -3.74 -13.45
N ALA A 83 3.55 -3.34 -12.21
CA ALA A 83 4.85 -3.59 -11.62
C ALA A 83 5.09 -5.10 -11.40
N ASP A 84 4.08 -5.84 -10.91
CA ASP A 84 4.16 -7.28 -10.70
C ASP A 84 4.33 -8.04 -12.04
N GLU A 85 3.62 -7.63 -13.09
CA GLU A 85 3.80 -8.15 -14.45
C GLU A 85 5.21 -7.87 -15.01
N ALA A 86 5.77 -6.68 -14.77
CA ALA A 86 7.13 -6.37 -15.16
C ALA A 86 8.15 -7.21 -14.37
N MET A 87 7.92 -7.44 -13.08
CA MET A 87 8.78 -8.26 -12.22
C MET A 87 8.77 -9.74 -12.62
N THR A 88 7.61 -10.28 -13.00
CA THR A 88 7.53 -11.65 -13.51
C THR A 88 8.26 -11.79 -14.84
N SER A 89 8.03 -10.87 -15.79
CA SER A 89 8.75 -10.85 -17.06
C SER A 89 10.28 -10.76 -16.87
N THR A 90 10.77 -9.87 -16.00
CA THR A 90 12.21 -9.75 -15.74
C THR A 90 12.80 -11.01 -15.09
N CYS A 91 12.07 -11.67 -14.19
CA CYS A 91 12.47 -12.98 -13.64
C CYS A 91 12.59 -14.03 -14.74
N GLU A 92 11.61 -14.14 -15.64
CA GLU A 92 11.65 -15.07 -16.77
C GLU A 92 12.83 -14.80 -17.71
N HIS A 93 13.08 -13.53 -18.03
CA HIS A 93 14.22 -13.14 -18.86
C HIS A 93 15.55 -13.49 -18.18
N ARG A 94 15.64 -13.27 -16.86
CA ARG A 94 16.83 -13.64 -16.08
C ARG A 94 17.06 -15.16 -16.14
N ASP A 95 16.02 -15.95 -15.96
CA ASP A 95 16.12 -17.42 -16.00
C ASP A 95 16.52 -17.91 -17.40
N GLN A 96 16.00 -17.30 -18.47
CA GLN A 96 16.42 -17.58 -19.84
C GLN A 96 17.90 -17.27 -20.04
N LEU A 97 18.36 -16.11 -19.59
CA LEU A 97 19.78 -15.73 -19.67
C LEU A 97 20.66 -16.70 -18.88
N SER A 98 20.27 -17.08 -17.66
CA SER A 98 21.01 -18.08 -16.87
C SER A 98 21.11 -19.43 -17.59
N ARG A 99 20.05 -19.88 -18.26
CA ARG A 99 20.09 -21.11 -19.08
C ARG A 99 21.03 -20.98 -20.27
N ILE A 100 21.06 -19.82 -20.94
CA ILE A 100 21.97 -19.56 -22.06
C ILE A 100 23.42 -19.58 -21.56
N VAL A 101 23.72 -18.88 -20.47
CA VAL A 101 25.06 -18.85 -19.86
C VAL A 101 25.51 -20.27 -19.51
N ALA A 102 24.67 -21.06 -18.82
CA ALA A 102 25.00 -22.44 -18.48
C ALA A 102 25.32 -23.31 -19.73
N LYS A 103 24.57 -23.14 -20.82
CA LYS A 103 24.84 -23.84 -22.09
C LYS A 103 26.17 -23.40 -22.70
N LEU A 104 26.48 -22.11 -22.68
CA LEU A 104 27.73 -21.58 -23.21
C LEU A 104 28.93 -22.05 -22.37
N GLU A 105 28.82 -22.04 -21.05
CA GLU A 105 29.85 -22.57 -20.15
C GLU A 105 30.10 -24.06 -20.38
N ALA A 106 29.03 -24.86 -20.54
CA ALA A 106 29.17 -26.28 -20.84
C ALA A 106 29.88 -26.52 -22.18
N ARG A 107 29.55 -25.73 -23.21
CA ARG A 107 30.22 -25.78 -24.52
C ARG A 107 31.69 -25.39 -24.40
N LEU A 108 32.00 -24.34 -23.64
CA LEU A 108 33.37 -23.88 -23.43
C LEU A 108 34.21 -24.95 -22.73
N ARG A 109 33.70 -25.54 -21.63
CA ARG A 109 34.36 -26.66 -20.95
C ARG A 109 34.57 -27.86 -21.87
N GLY A 110 33.60 -28.14 -22.74
CA GLY A 110 33.72 -29.18 -23.76
C GLY A 110 34.84 -28.90 -24.76
N GLN A 111 34.96 -27.65 -25.22
CA GLN A 111 36.06 -27.22 -26.10
C GLN A 111 37.41 -27.29 -25.41
N GLU A 112 37.53 -26.81 -24.17
CA GLU A 112 38.77 -26.92 -23.38
C GLU A 112 39.19 -28.38 -23.15
N GLY A 113 38.24 -29.29 -22.93
CA GLY A 113 38.51 -30.71 -22.86
C GLY A 113 39.01 -31.30 -24.18
N ALA A 114 38.43 -30.85 -25.31
CA ALA A 114 38.84 -31.28 -26.64
C ALA A 114 40.24 -30.77 -27.01
N THR A 115 40.56 -29.50 -26.71
CA THR A 115 41.90 -28.94 -26.96
C THR A 115 42.97 -29.63 -26.13
N ARG A 116 42.73 -29.84 -24.83
CA ARG A 116 43.66 -30.59 -23.96
C ARG A 116 43.87 -32.03 -24.43
N ARG A 117 42.82 -32.69 -24.94
CA ARG A 117 42.94 -34.03 -25.55
C ARG A 117 43.81 -33.96 -26.81
N ALA A 118 43.57 -32.99 -27.70
CA ALA A 118 44.34 -32.82 -28.93
C ALA A 118 45.82 -32.54 -28.65
N GLU A 119 46.14 -31.64 -27.72
CA GLU A 119 47.52 -31.34 -27.29
C GLU A 119 48.23 -32.59 -26.76
N ARG A 120 47.54 -33.37 -25.94
CA ARG A 120 48.06 -34.63 -25.41
C ARG A 120 48.30 -35.67 -26.51
N GLU A 121 47.42 -35.74 -27.50
CA GLU A 121 47.60 -36.63 -28.66
C GLU A 121 48.77 -36.18 -29.55
N CYS A 122 48.93 -34.87 -29.79
CA CYS A 122 50.10 -34.31 -30.47
C CYS A 122 51.40 -34.68 -29.74
N LYS A 123 51.42 -34.61 -28.41
CA LYS A 123 52.60 -35.00 -27.61
C LYS A 123 52.89 -36.50 -27.70
N ILE A 124 51.85 -37.35 -27.69
CA ILE A 124 52.00 -38.81 -27.91
C ILE A 124 52.61 -39.08 -29.29
N LEU A 125 52.14 -38.41 -30.33
CA LEU A 125 52.67 -38.55 -31.70
C LEU A 125 54.13 -38.07 -31.79
N ALA A 126 54.44 -36.91 -31.21
CA ALA A 126 55.79 -36.36 -31.21
C ALA A 126 56.80 -37.32 -30.54
N LEU A 127 56.44 -37.86 -29.38
CA LEU A 127 57.28 -38.84 -28.69
C LEU A 127 57.41 -40.14 -29.50
N ARG A 128 56.34 -40.60 -30.15
CA ARG A 128 56.37 -41.79 -31.00
C ARG A 128 57.28 -41.60 -32.21
N LEU A 129 57.22 -40.44 -32.86
CA LEU A 129 58.10 -40.06 -33.97
C LEU A 129 59.57 -39.94 -33.53
N ALA A 130 59.82 -39.52 -32.29
CA ALA A 130 61.14 -39.54 -31.68
C ALA A 130 61.65 -40.96 -31.31
N GLY A 131 60.90 -42.02 -31.64
CA GLY A 131 61.30 -43.41 -31.45
C GLY A 131 61.00 -43.98 -30.05
N THR A 132 60.27 -43.25 -29.20
CA THR A 132 59.94 -43.77 -27.86
C THR A 132 58.93 -44.93 -27.93
N SER A 133 59.10 -45.91 -27.04
CA SER A 133 58.17 -47.04 -26.92
C SER A 133 56.86 -46.61 -26.27
N THR A 134 55.77 -47.34 -26.54
CA THR A 134 54.44 -47.08 -25.94
C THR A 134 54.49 -47.04 -24.41
N ARG A 135 55.28 -47.92 -23.79
CA ARG A 135 55.50 -47.95 -22.34
C ARG A 135 56.33 -46.76 -21.83
N GLY A 136 57.27 -46.27 -22.63
CA GLY A 136 58.03 -45.05 -22.35
C GLY A 136 57.14 -43.82 -22.35
N ILE A 137 56.32 -43.67 -23.39
CA ILE A 137 55.32 -42.58 -23.51
C ILE A 137 54.32 -42.63 -22.34
N GLY A 138 53.84 -43.82 -21.98
CA GLY A 138 52.91 -44.02 -20.87
C GLY A 138 53.49 -43.55 -19.53
N ARG A 139 54.77 -43.87 -19.26
CA ARG A 139 55.47 -43.39 -18.06
C ARG A 139 55.70 -41.88 -18.07
N GLU A 140 56.10 -41.31 -19.20
CA GLU A 140 56.41 -39.87 -19.30
C GLU A 140 55.16 -39.00 -19.16
N LEU A 141 54.04 -39.42 -19.75
CA LEU A 141 52.79 -38.67 -19.71
C LEU A 141 51.89 -39.06 -18.52
N GLY A 142 52.26 -40.07 -17.74
CA GLY A 142 51.51 -40.56 -16.57
C GLY A 142 50.20 -41.29 -16.94
N ILE A 143 50.20 -42.04 -18.04
CA ILE A 143 48.99 -42.60 -18.67
C ILE A 143 49.19 -44.07 -19.04
N SER A 144 48.11 -44.85 -19.13
CA SER A 144 48.22 -46.28 -19.42
C SER A 144 48.72 -46.56 -20.84
N ASP A 145 49.43 -47.68 -21.03
CA ASP A 145 49.87 -48.17 -22.34
C ASP A 145 48.70 -48.41 -23.31
N SER A 146 47.52 -48.74 -22.78
CA SER A 146 46.29 -48.85 -23.57
C SER A 146 45.80 -47.49 -24.06
N ALA A 147 45.91 -46.43 -23.26
CA ALA A 147 45.55 -45.07 -23.65
C ALA A 147 46.50 -44.54 -24.73
N VAL A 148 47.81 -44.84 -24.63
CA VAL A 148 48.81 -44.50 -25.66
C VAL A 148 48.49 -45.21 -26.98
N ARG A 149 48.28 -46.54 -26.94
CA ARG A 149 47.94 -47.32 -28.14
C ARG A 149 46.65 -46.83 -28.81
N ASN A 150 45.61 -46.58 -28.02
CA ASN A 150 44.34 -46.08 -28.57
C ASN A 150 44.49 -44.69 -29.19
N ALA A 151 45.36 -43.83 -28.65
CA ALA A 151 45.68 -42.54 -29.27
C ALA A 151 46.42 -42.72 -30.60
N LEU A 152 47.46 -43.55 -30.64
CA LEU A 152 48.23 -43.81 -31.86
C LEU A 152 47.38 -44.47 -32.97
N LEU A 153 46.50 -45.41 -32.61
CA LEU A 153 45.55 -46.06 -33.53
C LEU A 153 44.57 -45.06 -34.17
N ARG A 154 44.10 -44.04 -33.43
CA ARG A 154 43.24 -42.98 -33.99
C ARG A 154 43.93 -42.17 -35.09
N HIS A 155 45.26 -42.12 -35.06
CA HIS A 155 46.10 -41.40 -36.03
C HIS A 155 46.74 -42.34 -37.07
N GLY A 156 46.33 -43.61 -37.12
CA GLY A 156 46.84 -44.60 -38.08
C GLY A 156 48.29 -45.05 -37.82
N VAL A 157 48.83 -44.76 -36.64
CA VAL A 157 50.18 -45.15 -36.23
C VAL A 157 50.07 -46.43 -35.41
N GLY A 158 50.25 -47.58 -36.07
CA GLY A 158 50.25 -48.92 -35.46
C GLY A 158 51.67 -49.40 -35.15
#